data_AF-A0A834CYX1-F1
#
_entry.id   AF-A0A834CYX1-F1
#
_cell.length_a   1.000
_cell.length_b   1.000
_cell.length_c   1.000
_cell.angle_alpha   90.00
_cell.angle_beta   90.00
_cell.angle_gamma   90.00
#
_symmetry.space_group_name_H-M   'P 1'
#
loop_
_entity.id
_entity.type
_entity.pdbx_description
1 polymer ?
#
loop_
_entity_poly.entity_id
_entity_poly.type
_entity_poly.pdbx_seq_one_letter_code
_entity_poly.pdbx_strand_id
1 'polypeptide(L)'
;IRKKAKLSSEQKLEQGLARARYSIRRSAASKLKLSAATLLKSDDFVPSGVIYRNPAAFYQSHKEMVKRFRVWTYKEGEPPIFHVGPMRDIYSIEGQLIDELESENSKFLAREPEEATAFFIPVSIVFIIKYIYKPCVDYSREPLQKVVKDYIHTISERYPYWNRSSGADHFMVSCHDW
;
A
#
# COMPACT_ATOMS: atom_id res chain seq x y z
N ILE A 1 -18.10 2.29 39.23
CA ILE A 1 -17.32 2.84 38.07
C ILE A 1 -17.11 1.70 37.06
N ARG A 2 -17.78 1.73 35.90
CA ARG A 2 -17.67 0.67 34.88
C ARG A 2 -16.34 0.88 34.14
N LYS A 3 -15.34 0.00 34.34
CA LYS A 3 -14.08 0.04 33.58
C LYS A 3 -14.42 -0.15 32.09
N LYS A 4 -14.11 0.84 31.25
CA LYS A 4 -14.16 0.65 29.78
C LYS A 4 -13.12 -0.41 29.41
N ALA A 5 -13.55 -1.45 28.71
CA ALA A 5 -12.64 -2.46 28.17
C ALA A 5 -11.63 -1.81 27.21
N LYS A 6 -10.35 -2.22 27.29
CA LYS A 6 -9.29 -1.75 26.40
C LYS A 6 -9.53 -2.36 25.02
N LEU A 7 -9.66 -1.53 23.99
CA LEU A 7 -9.85 -1.98 22.61
C LEU A 7 -8.60 -2.72 22.10
N SER A 8 -8.80 -3.76 21.29
CA SER A 8 -7.72 -4.41 20.53
C SER A 8 -7.13 -3.45 19.49
N SER A 9 -5.94 -3.76 18.98
CA SER A 9 -5.29 -2.95 17.93
C SER A 9 -6.16 -2.88 16.66
N GLU A 10 -6.73 -4.00 16.24
CA GLU A 10 -7.67 -4.07 15.10
C GLU A 10 -8.90 -3.19 15.30
N GLN A 11 -9.50 -3.20 16.49
CA GLN A 11 -10.64 -2.35 16.80
C GLN A 11 -10.30 -0.86 16.74
N LYS A 12 -9.09 -0.48 17.17
CA LYS A 12 -8.61 0.92 17.06
C LYS A 12 -8.38 1.30 15.61
N LEU A 13 -7.77 0.41 14.83
CA LEU A 13 -7.55 0.60 13.39
C LEU A 13 -8.88 0.83 12.68
N GLU A 14 -9.85 -0.06 12.90
CA GLU A 14 -11.16 0.00 12.28
C GLU A 14 -11.95 1.26 12.70
N GLN A 15 -11.86 1.69 13.96
CA GLN A 15 -12.42 2.97 14.38
C GLN A 15 -11.78 4.16 13.64
N GLY A 16 -10.47 4.11 13.40
CA GLY A 16 -9.74 5.10 12.62
C GLY A 16 -10.23 5.16 11.17
N LEU A 17 -10.39 3.99 10.54
CA LEU A 17 -10.90 3.86 9.17
C LEU A 17 -12.37 4.29 9.05
N ALA A 18 -13.20 3.96 10.03
CA ALA A 18 -14.59 4.41 10.07
C ALA A 18 -14.69 5.94 10.11
N ARG A 19 -13.82 6.61 10.88
CA ARG A 19 -13.73 8.08 10.91
C ARG A 19 -13.29 8.66 9.57
N ALA A 20 -12.33 8.03 8.89
CA ALA A 20 -11.89 8.45 7.56
C ALA A 20 -13.01 8.30 6.52
N ARG A 21 -13.72 7.16 6.51
CA ARG A 21 -14.88 6.95 5.61
C ARG A 21 -15.99 7.97 5.87
N TYR A 22 -16.25 8.29 7.14
CA TYR A 22 -17.20 9.34 7.50
C TYR A 22 -16.77 10.72 7.00
N SER A 23 -15.50 11.11 7.19
CA SER A 23 -15.01 12.42 6.74
C SER A 23 -15.06 12.55 5.22
N ILE A 24 -14.68 11.51 4.47
CA ILE A 24 -14.76 11.48 3.01
C ILE A 24 -16.21 11.62 2.54
N ARG A 25 -17.15 10.84 3.11
CA ARG A 25 -18.58 10.92 2.76
C ARG A 25 -19.16 12.31 3.06
N ARG A 26 -18.77 12.90 4.19
CA ARG A 26 -19.19 14.26 4.55
C ARG A 26 -18.65 15.29 3.55
N SER A 27 -17.38 15.21 3.17
CA SER A 27 -16.80 16.09 2.15
C SER A 27 -17.44 15.89 0.78
N ALA A 28 -17.77 14.64 0.42
CA ALA A 28 -18.44 14.32 -0.83
C ALA A 28 -19.87 14.89 -0.92
N ALA A 29 -20.61 14.83 0.19
CA ALA A 29 -21.99 15.33 0.30
C ALA A 29 -22.06 16.85 0.46
N SER A 30 -20.98 17.47 0.93
CA SER A 30 -20.92 18.92 1.04
C SER A 30 -21.00 19.53 -0.37
N LYS A 31 -22.03 20.36 -0.62
CA LYS A 31 -22.12 21.22 -1.80
C LYS A 31 -21.10 22.35 -1.70
N LEU A 32 -19.86 22.06 -1.31
CA LEU A 32 -18.79 23.03 -1.27
C LEU A 32 -18.52 23.47 -2.71
N LYS A 33 -19.22 24.53 -3.12
CA LYS A 33 -18.58 25.59 -3.89
C LYS A 33 -17.45 26.08 -3.00
N LEU A 34 -16.30 25.40 -3.00
CA LEU A 34 -15.09 25.94 -2.39
C LEU A 34 -14.88 27.28 -3.08
N SER A 35 -15.17 28.36 -2.37
CA SER A 35 -14.88 29.69 -2.89
C SER A 35 -13.37 29.78 -3.08
N ALA A 36 -12.92 30.43 -4.16
CA ALA A 36 -11.49 30.65 -4.39
C ALA A 36 -10.78 31.27 -3.17
N ALA A 37 -11.50 32.04 -2.36
CA ALA A 37 -11.01 32.63 -1.11
C ALA A 37 -10.74 31.61 0.02
N THR A 38 -11.43 30.47 0.05
CA THR A 38 -11.15 29.38 1.01
C THR A 38 -9.93 28.55 0.57
N LEU A 39 -9.78 28.36 -0.76
CA LEU A 39 -8.62 27.70 -1.37
C LEU A 39 -7.31 28.48 -1.20
N LEU A 40 -7.39 29.81 -1.19
CA LEU A 40 -6.23 30.71 -1.05
C LEU A 40 -5.78 30.92 0.40
N LYS A 41 -6.62 30.60 1.40
CA LYS A 41 -6.33 30.82 2.83
C LYS A 41 -5.77 29.58 3.54
N SER A 42 -5.89 28.42 2.93
CA SER A 42 -5.23 27.21 3.38
C SER A 42 -4.15 26.87 2.37
N ASP A 43 -2.92 26.56 2.80
CA ASP A 43 -1.87 25.94 1.95
C ASP A 43 -2.30 24.59 1.31
N ASP A 44 -3.54 24.20 1.53
CA ASP A 44 -4.20 22.99 1.09
C ASP A 44 -4.79 23.19 -0.32
N PHE A 45 -4.00 22.87 -1.35
CA PHE A 45 -4.48 22.75 -2.73
C PHE A 45 -5.57 21.67 -2.82
N VAL A 46 -6.83 22.07 -2.92
CA VAL A 46 -7.91 21.15 -3.31
C VAL A 46 -7.95 21.08 -4.84
N PRO A 47 -7.71 19.91 -5.43
CA PRO A 47 -7.77 19.75 -6.87
C PRO A 47 -9.14 20.18 -7.41
N SER A 48 -9.17 20.75 -8.61
CA SER A 48 -10.40 21.15 -9.29
C SER A 48 -10.35 20.75 -10.77
N GLY A 49 -11.49 20.81 -11.45
CA GLY A 49 -11.61 20.49 -12.87
C GLY A 49 -12.28 19.15 -13.16
N VAL A 50 -12.53 18.91 -14.45
CA VAL A 50 -13.35 17.79 -14.97
C VAL A 50 -12.70 16.42 -14.79
N ILE A 51 -11.41 16.37 -14.46
CA ILE A 51 -10.66 15.12 -14.21
C ILE A 51 -11.18 14.42 -12.95
N TYR A 52 -11.69 15.16 -11.97
CA TYR A 52 -12.12 14.61 -10.69
C TYR A 52 -13.65 14.45 -10.63
N ARG A 53 -14.12 13.21 -10.45
CA ARG A 53 -15.56 12.93 -10.24
C ARG A 53 -16.13 13.67 -9.04
N ASN A 54 -15.37 13.76 -7.95
CA ASN A 54 -15.69 14.58 -6.78
C ASN A 54 -14.38 15.08 -6.15
N PRO A 55 -13.96 16.32 -6.45
CA PRO A 55 -12.66 16.82 -5.99
C PRO A 55 -12.55 16.94 -4.47
N ALA A 56 -13.63 17.32 -3.79
CA ALA A 56 -13.65 17.40 -2.32
C ALA A 56 -13.48 16.03 -1.66
N ALA A 57 -14.12 14.99 -2.19
CA ALA A 57 -13.96 13.62 -1.71
C ALA A 57 -12.56 13.09 -1.97
N PHE A 58 -12.01 13.32 -3.17
CA PHE A 58 -10.65 12.91 -3.54
C PHE A 58 -9.61 13.54 -2.61
N TYR A 59 -9.69 14.86 -2.44
CA TYR A 59 -8.77 15.59 -1.58
C TYR A 59 -8.84 15.12 -0.12
N GLN A 60 -10.06 14.95 0.41
CA GLN A 60 -10.23 14.42 1.76
C GLN A 60 -9.65 13.01 1.87
N SER A 61 -9.89 12.14 0.88
CA SER A 61 -9.36 10.78 0.85
C SER A 61 -7.83 10.78 0.88
N HIS A 62 -7.19 11.64 0.09
CA HIS A 62 -5.73 11.79 0.10
C HIS A 62 -5.20 12.24 1.47
N LYS A 63 -5.82 13.24 2.12
CA LYS A 63 -5.42 13.67 3.47
C LYS A 63 -5.55 12.54 4.50
N GLU A 64 -6.64 11.78 4.44
CA GLU A 64 -6.85 10.66 5.36
C GLU A 64 -5.81 9.55 5.13
N MET A 65 -5.47 9.26 3.86
CA MET A 65 -4.42 8.32 3.47
C MET A 65 -3.06 8.76 4.02
N VAL A 66 -2.60 9.98 3.73
CA VAL A 66 -1.30 10.49 4.24
C VAL A 66 -1.20 10.40 5.76
N LYS A 67 -2.30 10.65 6.47
CA LYS A 67 -2.33 10.64 7.93
C LYS A 67 -2.31 9.25 8.57
N ARG A 68 -2.91 8.24 7.94
CA ARG A 68 -3.20 6.94 8.59
C ARG A 68 -2.67 5.73 7.84
N PHE A 69 -2.41 5.85 6.55
CA PHE A 69 -1.96 4.73 5.74
C PHE A 69 -0.57 4.31 6.22
N ARG A 70 -0.48 3.05 6.63
CA ARG A 70 0.75 2.43 7.11
C ARG A 70 0.88 1.07 6.45
N VAL A 71 2.05 0.81 5.92
CA VAL A 71 2.40 -0.40 5.18
C VAL A 71 3.47 -1.12 5.97
N TRP A 72 3.20 -2.38 6.28
CA TRP A 72 4.22 -3.27 6.84
C TRP A 72 4.74 -4.17 5.73
N THR A 73 6.05 -4.30 5.61
CA THR A 73 6.70 -5.10 4.57
C THR A 73 7.17 -6.43 5.15
N TYR A 74 6.83 -7.54 4.47
CA TYR A 74 7.37 -8.87 4.77
C TYR A 74 8.89 -8.86 4.67
N LYS A 75 9.59 -9.58 5.55
CA LYS A 75 11.06 -9.47 5.69
C LYS A 75 11.82 -10.63 5.07
N GLU A 76 11.09 -11.60 4.54
CA GLU A 76 11.62 -12.82 3.94
C GLU A 76 12.17 -12.53 2.56
N GLY A 77 13.04 -13.41 2.11
CA GLY A 77 13.63 -13.34 0.78
C GLY A 77 14.88 -12.47 0.77
N GLU A 78 15.73 -12.76 -0.20
CA GLU A 78 17.00 -12.07 -0.37
C GLU A 78 17.05 -11.38 -1.74
N PRO A 79 17.81 -10.28 -1.86
CA PRO A 79 18.16 -9.71 -3.15
C PRO A 79 18.86 -10.76 -4.05
N PRO A 80 18.73 -10.66 -5.38
CA PRO A 80 18.06 -9.58 -6.10
C PRO A 80 16.57 -9.84 -6.34
N ILE A 81 15.96 -10.93 -5.84
CA ILE A 81 14.56 -11.24 -6.18
C ILE A 81 13.58 -10.49 -5.28
N PHE A 82 13.94 -10.33 -4.02
CA PHE A 82 13.13 -9.67 -3.02
C PHE A 82 13.79 -8.39 -2.54
N HIS A 83 13.00 -7.44 -2.02
CA HIS A 83 13.46 -6.20 -1.40
C HIS A 83 14.22 -5.22 -2.29
N VAL A 84 14.43 -5.57 -3.56
CA VAL A 84 15.11 -4.72 -4.53
C VAL A 84 14.40 -4.88 -5.86
N GLY A 85 14.24 -3.78 -6.58
CA GLY A 85 13.72 -3.80 -7.94
C GLY A 85 14.59 -2.98 -8.91
N PRO A 86 14.25 -3.01 -10.20
CA PRO A 86 14.90 -2.16 -11.20
C PRO A 86 14.68 -0.68 -10.86
N MET A 87 15.75 0.11 -10.90
CA MET A 87 15.73 1.57 -10.65
C MET A 87 15.98 2.39 -11.94
N ARG A 88 15.86 1.75 -13.11
CA ARG A 88 16.12 2.37 -14.41
C ARG A 88 15.08 1.95 -15.44
N ASP A 89 14.99 2.75 -16.49
CA ASP A 89 14.14 2.53 -17.67
C ASP A 89 12.65 2.41 -17.34
N ILE A 90 11.88 1.80 -18.24
CA ILE A 90 10.42 1.67 -18.15
C ILE A 90 9.94 0.84 -16.95
N TYR A 91 10.85 0.14 -16.28
CA TYR A 91 10.54 -0.69 -15.11
C TYR A 91 10.89 -0.03 -13.77
N SER A 92 11.45 1.19 -13.80
CA SER A 92 11.96 1.88 -12.62
C SER A 92 10.94 2.07 -11.49
N ILE A 93 9.64 2.19 -11.82
CA ILE A 93 8.61 2.45 -10.81
C ILE A 93 8.42 1.28 -9.83
N GLU A 94 8.68 0.04 -10.23
CA GLU A 94 8.62 -1.13 -9.34
C GLU A 94 9.71 -1.03 -8.27
N GLY A 95 10.96 -0.81 -8.66
CA GLY A 95 12.06 -0.65 -7.71
C GLY A 95 11.90 0.59 -6.84
N GLN A 96 11.44 1.71 -7.41
CA GLN A 96 11.20 2.94 -6.65
C GLN A 96 10.15 2.73 -5.56
N LEU A 97 9.07 2.01 -5.85
CA LEU A 97 8.02 1.78 -4.87
C LEU A 97 8.48 0.82 -3.77
N ILE A 98 9.25 -0.22 -4.12
CA ILE A 98 9.88 -1.11 -3.13
C ILE A 98 10.80 -0.29 -2.20
N ASP A 99 11.69 0.51 -2.76
CA ASP A 99 12.64 1.35 -2.01
C ASP A 99 11.93 2.36 -1.09
N GLU A 100 10.92 3.07 -1.60
CA GLU A 100 10.16 4.07 -0.84
C GLU A 100 9.29 3.46 0.26
N LEU A 101 8.81 2.23 0.11
CA LEU A 101 8.03 1.54 1.16
C LEU A 101 8.93 0.96 2.25
N GLU A 102 10.15 0.56 1.91
CA GLU A 102 11.11 -0.03 2.86
C GLU A 102 12.03 0.99 3.52
N SER A 103 12.14 2.19 2.94
CA SER A 103 12.94 3.28 3.49
C SER A 103 12.52 3.65 4.92
N GLU A 104 13.50 3.76 5.83
CA GLU A 104 13.27 4.20 7.22
C GLU A 104 12.70 5.63 7.30
N ASN A 105 12.90 6.43 6.25
CA ASN A 105 12.40 7.80 6.14
C ASN A 105 10.95 7.86 5.61
N SER A 106 10.39 6.72 5.22
CA SER A 106 9.04 6.66 4.67
C SER A 106 8.00 7.01 5.72
N LYS A 107 7.14 7.97 5.40
CA LYS A 107 5.99 8.34 6.24
C LYS A 107 4.92 7.24 6.30
N PHE A 108 5.02 6.26 5.41
CA PHE A 108 4.09 5.16 5.26
C PHE A 108 4.57 3.87 5.90
N LEU A 109 5.84 3.78 6.34
CA LEU A 109 6.36 2.60 7.01
C LEU A 109 5.61 2.33 8.33
N ALA A 110 5.08 1.13 8.48
CA ALA A 110 4.60 0.59 9.74
C ALA A 110 5.78 -0.05 10.49
N ARG A 111 6.02 0.37 11.74
CA ARG A 111 7.11 -0.21 12.56
C ARG A 111 6.71 -1.56 13.14
N GLU A 112 5.43 -1.68 13.46
CA GLU A 112 4.82 -2.90 14.00
C GLU A 112 3.65 -3.34 13.09
N PRO A 113 3.43 -4.66 12.90
CA PRO A 113 2.32 -5.18 12.07
C PRO A 113 0.93 -4.68 12.52
N GLU A 114 0.74 -4.39 13.80
CA GLU A 114 -0.52 -3.93 14.37
C GLU A 114 -0.90 -2.51 13.95
N GLU A 115 0.08 -1.71 13.50
CA GLU A 115 -0.14 -0.36 12.98
C GLU A 115 -0.55 -0.38 11.50
N ALA A 116 -0.31 -1.49 10.81
CA ALA A 116 -0.40 -1.57 9.37
C ALA A 116 -1.84 -1.68 8.87
N THR A 117 -2.18 -0.80 7.93
CA THR A 117 -3.42 -0.87 7.14
C THR A 117 -3.30 -1.81 5.95
N ALA A 118 -2.08 -2.07 5.47
CA ALA A 118 -1.80 -2.94 4.34
C ALA A 118 -0.43 -3.64 4.52
N PHE A 119 -0.27 -4.78 3.88
CA PHE A 119 0.90 -5.64 3.98
C PHE A 119 1.54 -5.78 2.61
N PHE A 120 2.80 -5.37 2.50
CA PHE A 120 3.53 -5.38 1.24
C PHE A 120 4.38 -6.65 1.11
N ILE A 121 4.22 -7.31 -0.03
CA ILE A 121 5.00 -8.47 -0.46
C ILE A 121 6.10 -7.94 -1.41
N PRO A 122 7.37 -7.87 -0.96
CA PRO A 122 8.45 -7.16 -1.65
C PRO A 122 9.09 -8.03 -2.73
N VAL A 123 8.28 -8.57 -3.64
CA VAL A 123 8.76 -9.38 -4.76
C VAL A 123 9.00 -8.50 -5.98
N SER A 124 10.23 -8.48 -6.50
CA SER A 124 10.49 -7.90 -7.82
C SER A 124 10.26 -8.97 -8.87
N ILE A 125 9.12 -8.86 -9.52
CA ILE A 125 8.81 -9.77 -10.60
C ILE A 125 9.94 -9.50 -11.69
N VAL A 126 10.47 -8.27 -11.92
CA VAL A 126 11.33 -7.97 -13.09
C VAL A 126 12.66 -8.68 -12.92
N PHE A 127 13.11 -8.76 -11.68
CA PHE A 127 14.28 -9.51 -11.31
C PHE A 127 14.06 -11.03 -11.34
N ILE A 128 12.86 -11.54 -11.09
CA ILE A 128 12.51 -12.93 -11.43
C ILE A 128 12.76 -13.19 -12.92
N ILE A 129 12.23 -12.36 -13.81
CA ILE A 129 12.44 -12.53 -15.26
C ILE A 129 13.93 -12.41 -15.61
N LYS A 130 14.65 -11.46 -15.02
CA LYS A 130 16.06 -11.22 -15.32
C LYS A 130 16.99 -12.35 -14.87
N TYR A 131 16.72 -12.97 -13.72
CA TYR A 131 17.66 -13.89 -13.06
C TYR A 131 17.20 -15.36 -13.11
N ILE A 132 15.90 -15.65 -13.14
CA ILE A 132 15.38 -17.02 -13.09
C ILE A 132 15.11 -17.55 -14.50
N TYR A 133 14.60 -16.72 -15.42
CA TYR A 133 14.32 -17.11 -16.81
C TYR A 133 15.58 -17.13 -17.70
N LYS A 134 16.76 -17.42 -17.14
CA LYS A 134 18.02 -17.49 -17.89
C LYS A 134 18.64 -18.89 -17.83
N PRO A 135 18.84 -19.58 -18.97
CA PRO A 135 18.40 -19.20 -20.32
C PRO A 135 16.87 -19.27 -20.46
N CYS A 136 16.30 -18.40 -21.30
CA CYS A 136 14.85 -18.40 -21.55
C CYS A 136 14.54 -19.53 -22.52
N VAL A 137 14.10 -20.68 -21.98
CA VAL A 137 13.78 -21.88 -22.75
C VAL A 137 12.36 -21.79 -23.32
N ASP A 138 11.42 -21.26 -22.53
CA ASP A 138 10.03 -21.06 -22.92
C ASP A 138 9.42 -19.82 -22.22
N TYR A 139 8.15 -19.54 -22.53
CA TYR A 139 7.35 -18.47 -21.92
C TYR A 139 6.44 -18.99 -20.79
N SER A 140 6.78 -20.12 -20.17
CA SER A 140 5.98 -20.67 -19.07
C SER A 140 5.98 -19.71 -17.89
N ARG A 141 4.81 -19.42 -17.31
CA ARG A 141 4.71 -18.61 -16.08
C ARG A 141 4.97 -19.42 -14.81
N GLU A 142 5.22 -20.72 -14.94
CA GLU A 142 5.40 -21.63 -13.81
C GLU A 142 6.58 -21.23 -12.89
N PRO A 143 7.78 -20.88 -13.39
CA PRO A 143 8.87 -20.42 -12.52
C PRO A 143 8.50 -19.19 -11.69
N LEU A 144 7.85 -18.19 -12.31
CA LEU A 144 7.37 -16.99 -11.62
C LEU A 144 6.33 -17.34 -10.55
N GLN A 145 5.31 -18.12 -10.92
CA GLN A 145 4.26 -18.54 -9.99
C GLN A 145 4.83 -19.32 -8.82
N LYS A 146 5.81 -20.20 -9.05
CA LYS A 146 6.47 -20.99 -8.02
C LYS A 146 7.20 -20.11 -7.02
N VAL A 147 7.99 -19.15 -7.48
CA VAL A 147 8.72 -18.22 -6.60
C VAL A 147 7.76 -17.42 -5.71
N VAL A 148 6.70 -16.84 -6.32
CA VAL A 148 5.70 -16.07 -5.57
C VAL A 148 4.93 -16.97 -4.59
N LYS A 149 4.56 -18.19 -5.01
CA LYS A 149 3.84 -19.15 -4.16
C LYS A 149 4.68 -19.62 -2.99
N ASP A 150 5.95 -19.92 -3.21
CA ASP A 150 6.88 -20.35 -2.16
C ASP A 150 7.11 -19.23 -1.14
N TYR A 151 7.21 -17.97 -1.61
CA TYR A 151 7.26 -16.80 -0.74
C TYR A 151 6.00 -16.67 0.11
N ILE A 152 4.83 -16.68 -0.53
CA ILE A 152 3.53 -16.58 0.13
C ILE A 152 3.34 -17.70 1.16
N HIS A 153 3.73 -18.93 0.80
CA HIS A 153 3.67 -20.06 1.72
C HIS A 153 4.51 -19.79 2.97
N THR A 154 5.76 -19.36 2.80
CA THR A 154 6.68 -19.04 3.90
C THR A 154 6.10 -17.98 4.84
N ILE A 155 5.61 -16.86 4.30
CA ILE A 155 5.06 -15.78 5.13
C ILE A 155 3.73 -16.16 5.77
N SER A 156 2.91 -16.98 5.11
CA SER A 156 1.63 -17.43 5.63
C SER A 156 1.76 -18.36 6.84
N GLU A 157 2.83 -19.16 6.89
CA GLU A 157 3.14 -20.03 8.02
C GLU A 157 3.80 -19.25 9.17
N ARG A 158 4.67 -18.30 8.83
CA ARG A 158 5.47 -17.57 9.82
C ARG A 158 4.69 -16.49 10.54
N TYR A 159 3.72 -15.86 9.88
CA TYR A 159 3.08 -14.66 10.40
C TYR A 159 1.58 -14.82 10.65
N PRO A 160 1.13 -14.69 11.91
CA PRO A 160 -0.29 -14.81 12.25
C PRO A 160 -1.20 -13.80 11.52
N TYR A 161 -0.67 -12.63 11.16
CA TYR A 161 -1.44 -11.56 10.50
C TYR A 161 -1.73 -11.82 9.02
N TRP A 162 -1.09 -12.81 8.38
CA TRP A 162 -1.42 -13.20 7.01
C TRP A 162 -2.93 -13.51 6.85
N ASN A 163 -3.49 -14.24 7.82
CA ASN A 163 -4.87 -14.69 7.78
C ASN A 163 -5.88 -13.69 8.35
N ARG A 164 -5.45 -12.51 8.83
CA ARG A 164 -6.35 -11.54 9.49
C ARG A 164 -7.45 -10.99 8.56
N SER A 165 -7.15 -10.93 7.27
CA SER A 165 -8.02 -10.43 6.21
C SER A 165 -8.28 -11.48 5.13
N SER A 166 -7.84 -12.72 5.37
CA SER A 166 -7.73 -13.76 4.34
C SER A 166 -6.96 -13.27 3.09
N GLY A 167 -5.94 -12.44 3.28
CA GLY A 167 -5.09 -11.87 2.21
C GLY A 167 -5.63 -10.60 1.53
N ALA A 168 -6.80 -10.08 1.92
CA ALA A 168 -7.43 -8.94 1.24
C ALA A 168 -6.71 -7.58 1.42
N ASP A 169 -5.85 -7.47 2.42
CA ASP A 169 -5.01 -6.29 2.69
C ASP A 169 -3.54 -6.50 2.34
N HIS A 170 -3.22 -7.57 1.63
CA HIS A 170 -1.89 -7.89 1.14
C HIS A 170 -1.76 -7.47 -0.32
N PHE A 171 -0.62 -6.88 -0.69
CA PHE A 171 -0.38 -6.43 -2.05
C PHE A 171 1.08 -6.57 -2.45
N MET A 172 1.29 -6.68 -3.75
CA MET A 172 2.59 -6.56 -4.42
C MET A 172 2.44 -5.57 -5.57
N VAL A 173 3.56 -5.05 -6.05
CA VAL A 173 3.57 -4.21 -7.25
C VAL A 173 4.39 -4.89 -8.33
N SER A 174 4.02 -4.62 -9.57
CA SER A 174 4.72 -5.11 -10.74
C SER A 174 4.59 -4.07 -11.83
N CYS A 175 5.63 -3.94 -12.65
CA CYS A 175 5.45 -3.31 -13.95
C CYS A 175 4.55 -4.17 -14.86
N HIS A 176 4.00 -3.58 -15.92
CA HIS A 176 2.82 -4.08 -16.64
C HIS A 176 3.09 -5.12 -17.76
N ASP A 177 4.34 -5.43 -18.10
CA ASP A 177 4.71 -6.02 -19.39
C ASP A 177 4.81 -7.58 -19.44
N TRP A 178 4.15 -8.35 -18.55
CA TRP A 178 4.50 -9.78 -18.36
C TRP A 178 3.42 -10.64 -17.67
#